data_AF-A0A7V3T1Y7-F1
#
_entry.id   AF-A0A7V3T1Y7-F1
#
_cell.length_a   1.000
_cell.length_b   1.000
_cell.length_c   1.000
_cell.angle_alpha   90.00
_cell.angle_beta   90.00
_cell.angle_gamma   90.00
#
_symmetry.space_group_name_H-M   'P 1'
#
loop_
_entity.id
_entity.type
_entity.pdbx_description
1 polymer ?
#
loop_
_entity_poly.entity_id
_entity_poly.type
_entity_poly.pdbx_seq_one_letter_code
_entity_poly.pdbx_strand_id
1 'polypeptide(L)'
;DTNAAGDMLMHLQFAADGLLNAGGSQNGGKISLVVPKKGGSNDITMDIDFTKITQFANESNAAVTSSDGYPQGSLDTFSIGPTGEINGIFTNGMSKVIGQIALAVFKNPAGLEKTAENMFQVTPNSGDPIVGLPGSSGLGALNSGTLEMSNVDISREFAEMISTQRGFQANSRIITTSDEMLQELVNLKR
;
A
#
# COMPACT_ATOMS: atom_id res chain seq x y z
N ASP A 1 -31.44 -29.98 25.49
CA ASP A 1 -32.00 -31.18 24.87
C ASP A 1 -32.99 -30.86 23.77
N THR A 2 -32.51 -30.85 22.53
CA THR A 2 -33.29 -31.11 21.31
C THR A 2 -32.28 -31.50 20.22
N ASN A 3 -31.96 -32.79 20.22
CA ASN A 3 -31.77 -33.63 19.05
C ASN A 3 -31.21 -32.95 17.77
N ALA A 4 -29.90 -32.82 17.66
CA ALA A 4 -29.19 -32.54 16.40
C ALA A 4 -27.92 -33.41 16.22
N ALA A 5 -27.81 -34.50 17.00
CA ALA A 5 -26.78 -35.53 16.86
C ALA A 5 -27.40 -36.84 16.31
N GLY A 6 -28.46 -36.71 15.51
CA GLY A 6 -29.01 -37.82 14.73
C GLY A 6 -28.07 -38.10 13.57
N ASP A 7 -27.12 -38.99 13.80
CA ASP A 7 -26.54 -39.91 12.82
C ASP A 7 -26.29 -39.32 11.42
N MET A 8 -25.31 -38.42 11.27
CA MET A 8 -24.76 -38.06 9.95
C MET A 8 -23.88 -39.20 9.41
N LEU A 9 -24.37 -40.44 9.39
CA LEU A 9 -23.71 -41.54 8.68
C LEU A 9 -23.89 -41.31 7.18
N MET A 10 -22.83 -40.79 6.56
CA MET A 10 -22.75 -40.69 5.11
C MET A 10 -22.27 -42.04 4.55
N HIS A 11 -23.02 -42.56 3.57
CA HIS A 11 -22.59 -43.70 2.78
C HIS A 11 -21.80 -43.21 1.56
N LEU A 12 -20.50 -43.49 1.54
CA LEU A 12 -19.64 -43.33 0.38
C LEU A 12 -19.58 -44.66 -0.37
N GLN A 13 -19.88 -44.66 -1.66
CA GLN A 13 -19.75 -45.83 -2.52
C GLN A 13 -18.54 -45.66 -3.44
N PHE A 14 -17.70 -46.68 -3.53
CA PHE A 14 -16.56 -46.74 -4.45
C PHE A 14 -16.88 -47.67 -5.63
N ALA A 15 -16.34 -47.36 -6.80
CA ALA A 15 -16.39 -48.24 -7.97
C ALA A 15 -15.26 -49.27 -7.92
N ALA A 16 -15.32 -50.27 -8.81
CA ALA A 16 -14.35 -51.37 -8.85
C ALA A 16 -12.91 -50.93 -9.19
N ASP A 17 -12.73 -49.69 -9.66
CA ASP A 17 -11.45 -49.03 -9.93
C ASP A 17 -10.87 -48.28 -8.70
N GLY A 18 -11.55 -48.33 -7.55
CA GLY A 18 -11.14 -47.66 -6.32
C GLY A 18 -11.43 -46.16 -6.30
N LEU A 19 -12.06 -45.61 -7.34
CA LEU A 19 -12.53 -44.22 -7.37
C LEU A 19 -13.91 -44.08 -6.68
N LEU A 20 -14.19 -42.91 -6.13
CA LEU A 20 -15.50 -42.63 -5.55
C LEU A 20 -16.58 -42.60 -6.65
N ASN A 21 -17.63 -43.41 -6.48
CA ASN A 21 -18.80 -43.36 -7.33
C ASN A 21 -19.73 -42.22 -6.87
N ALA A 22 -19.58 -41.05 -7.49
CA ALA A 22 -20.41 -39.87 -7.20
C ALA A 22 -21.92 -40.11 -7.44
N GLY A 23 -22.30 -41.08 -8.27
CA GLY A 23 -23.72 -41.41 -8.52
C GLY A 23 -24.37 -42.32 -7.46
N GLY A 24 -23.55 -43.04 -6.68
CA GLY A 24 -24.00 -43.92 -5.57
C GLY A 24 -23.70 -43.38 -4.18
N SER A 25 -22.94 -42.28 -4.10
CA SER A 25 -22.58 -41.59 -2.88
C SER A 25 -23.60 -40.48 -2.57
N GLN A 26 -24.05 -40.40 -1.31
CA GLN A 26 -25.00 -39.34 -0.89
C GLN A 26 -24.41 -37.96 -1.21
N ASN A 27 -25.22 -37.07 -1.81
CA ASN A 27 -24.82 -35.73 -2.25
C ASN A 27 -23.55 -35.68 -3.11
N GLY A 28 -23.26 -36.73 -3.88
CA GLY A 28 -22.09 -36.77 -4.76
C GLY A 28 -20.75 -36.77 -4.01
N GLY A 29 -20.74 -37.19 -2.74
CA GLY A 29 -19.54 -37.17 -1.89
C GLY A 29 -19.24 -35.83 -1.23
N LYS A 30 -20.19 -34.88 -1.24
CA LYS A 30 -20.08 -33.59 -0.55
C LYS A 30 -21.03 -33.55 0.64
N ILE A 31 -20.57 -33.05 1.77
CA ILE A 31 -21.41 -32.84 2.96
C ILE A 31 -21.32 -31.39 3.40
N SER A 32 -22.47 -30.77 3.64
CA SER A 32 -22.55 -29.46 4.26
C SER A 32 -22.90 -29.66 5.74
N LEU A 33 -21.93 -29.45 6.61
CA LEU A 33 -22.11 -29.46 8.06
C LEU A 33 -22.42 -28.05 8.54
N VAL A 34 -23.59 -27.84 9.12
CA VAL A 34 -23.94 -26.58 9.77
C VAL A 34 -23.58 -26.68 11.25
N VAL A 35 -22.56 -25.94 11.67
CA VAL A 35 -22.22 -25.79 13.08
C VAL A 35 -23.08 -24.66 13.66
N PRO A 36 -23.94 -24.96 14.65
CA PRO A 36 -24.86 -23.96 15.19
C PRO A 36 -24.09 -22.84 15.90
N LYS A 37 -24.62 -21.62 15.78
CA LYS A 37 -24.03 -20.42 16.40
C LYS A 37 -23.69 -20.60 17.89
N LYS A 38 -22.55 -20.02 18.27
CA LYS A 38 -22.12 -19.85 19.66
C LYS A 38 -21.60 -18.44 19.86
N GLY A 39 -22.01 -17.77 20.94
CA GLY A 39 -21.48 -16.44 21.30
C GLY A 39 -21.88 -15.27 20.40
N GLY A 40 -23.04 -15.32 19.74
CA GLY A 40 -23.56 -14.20 18.92
C GLY A 40 -23.10 -14.18 17.45
N SER A 41 -22.34 -15.20 17.01
CA SER A 41 -22.01 -15.42 15.59
C SER A 41 -23.23 -15.88 14.77
N ASN A 42 -23.13 -15.76 13.45
CA ASN A 42 -23.98 -16.50 12.52
C ASN A 42 -23.59 -17.98 12.49
N ASP A 43 -24.50 -18.85 12.00
CA ASP A 43 -24.22 -20.27 11.80
C ASP A 43 -23.10 -20.44 10.77
N ILE A 44 -22.19 -21.38 11.02
CA ILE A 44 -21.06 -21.67 10.13
C ILE A 44 -21.40 -22.92 9.32
N THR A 45 -21.50 -22.77 8.00
CA THR A 45 -21.65 -23.90 7.08
C THR A 45 -20.26 -24.32 6.61
N MET A 46 -19.87 -25.56 6.88
CA MET A 46 -18.63 -26.17 6.42
C MET A 46 -18.94 -27.20 5.35
N ASP A 47 -18.47 -26.97 4.13
CA ASP A 47 -18.60 -27.90 3.03
C ASP A 47 -17.36 -28.81 2.98
N ILE A 48 -17.55 -30.10 3.29
CA ILE A 48 -16.50 -31.10 3.23
C ILE A 48 -16.68 -31.90 1.94
N ASP A 49 -15.64 -31.92 1.12
CA ASP A 49 -15.63 -32.62 -0.16
C ASP A 49 -14.78 -33.90 -0.08
N PHE A 50 -15.43 -35.05 -0.22
CA PHE A 50 -14.82 -36.38 -0.20
C PHE A 50 -14.58 -36.97 -1.60
N THR A 51 -14.83 -36.21 -2.67
CA THR A 51 -14.68 -36.70 -4.06
C THR A 51 -13.27 -37.20 -4.39
N LYS A 52 -12.26 -36.76 -3.64
CA LYS A 52 -10.86 -37.14 -3.83
C LYS A 52 -10.42 -38.35 -3.00
N ILE A 53 -11.31 -38.93 -2.19
CA ILE A 53 -11.00 -40.16 -1.46
C ILE A 53 -11.05 -41.34 -2.43
N THR A 54 -10.07 -42.23 -2.29
CA THR A 54 -9.97 -43.48 -3.05
C THR A 54 -9.89 -44.68 -2.10
N GLN A 55 -10.28 -45.85 -2.59
CA GLN A 55 -10.26 -47.08 -1.83
C GLN A 55 -9.21 -48.04 -2.42
N PHE A 56 -8.25 -48.45 -1.59
CA PHE A 56 -7.25 -49.47 -1.89
C PHE A 56 -7.17 -50.47 -0.73
N ALA A 57 -6.65 -51.67 -0.99
CA ALA A 57 -6.48 -52.73 0.00
C ALA A 57 -5.25 -52.51 0.92
N ASN A 58 -5.16 -51.34 1.53
CA ASN A 58 -4.12 -50.93 2.48
C ASN A 58 -4.75 -50.35 3.76
N GLU A 59 -3.94 -50.01 4.76
CA GLU A 59 -4.41 -49.27 5.94
C GLU A 59 -5.08 -47.95 5.52
N SER A 60 -6.22 -47.65 6.13
CA SER A 60 -6.99 -46.44 5.83
C SER A 60 -6.28 -45.22 6.41
N ASN A 61 -6.03 -44.23 5.57
CA ASN A 61 -5.53 -42.92 5.99
C ASN A 61 -6.40 -41.83 5.37
N ALA A 62 -6.80 -40.85 6.17
CA ALA A 62 -7.58 -39.70 5.74
C ALA A 62 -6.88 -38.42 6.20
N ALA A 63 -6.60 -37.53 5.24
CA ALA A 63 -5.97 -36.26 5.51
C ALA A 63 -6.80 -35.13 4.88
N VAL A 64 -6.93 -34.03 5.62
CA VAL A 64 -7.51 -32.79 5.08
C VAL A 64 -6.48 -32.14 4.19
N THR A 65 -6.81 -31.98 2.91
CA THR A 65 -5.86 -31.47 1.90
C THR A 65 -5.90 -29.95 1.76
N SER A 66 -7.03 -29.31 2.08
CA SER A 66 -7.18 -27.86 2.07
C SER A 66 -8.30 -27.44 3.02
N SER A 67 -8.10 -26.32 3.71
CA SER A 67 -9.10 -25.65 4.53
C SER A 67 -9.04 -24.16 4.21
N ASP A 68 -10.19 -23.53 4.03
CA ASP A 68 -10.35 -22.10 3.73
C ASP A 68 -10.65 -21.25 4.98
N GLY A 69 -11.01 -21.90 6.09
CA GLY A 69 -11.22 -21.24 7.37
C GLY A 69 -9.91 -20.83 8.07
N TYR A 70 -9.89 -19.60 8.58
CA TYR A 70 -8.81 -19.05 9.40
C TYR A 70 -9.37 -18.43 10.69
N PRO A 71 -8.65 -18.51 11.82
CA PRO A 71 -9.06 -17.82 13.03
C PRO A 71 -9.01 -16.30 12.83
N GLN A 72 -9.71 -15.57 13.70
CA GLN A 72 -9.62 -14.12 13.75
C GLN A 72 -8.16 -13.71 13.99
N GLY A 73 -7.60 -12.95 13.04
CA GLY A 73 -6.29 -12.34 13.15
C GLY A 73 -6.42 -10.84 13.42
N SER A 74 -5.53 -10.30 14.22
CA SER A 74 -5.32 -8.85 14.31
C SER A 74 -4.19 -8.44 13.37
N LEU A 75 -4.14 -7.16 12.98
CA LEU A 75 -3.03 -6.65 12.19
C LEU A 75 -1.74 -6.70 13.03
N ASP A 76 -0.73 -7.40 12.54
CA ASP A 76 0.56 -7.55 13.22
C ASP A 76 1.57 -6.55 12.65
N THR A 77 1.75 -6.58 11.33
CA THR A 77 2.64 -5.67 10.61
C THR A 77 2.05 -5.28 9.26
N PHE A 78 2.62 -4.27 8.63
CA PHE A 78 2.26 -3.88 7.27
C PHE A 78 3.51 -3.66 6.43
N SER A 79 3.38 -3.90 5.12
CA SER A 79 4.40 -3.58 4.14
C SER A 79 3.77 -2.77 3.01
N ILE A 80 4.56 -1.87 2.43
CA ILE A 80 4.13 -1.05 1.30
C ILE A 80 4.87 -1.56 0.07
N GLY A 81 4.12 -1.96 -0.95
CA GLY A 81 4.65 -2.40 -2.24
C GLY A 81 5.02 -1.22 -3.16
N PRO A 82 5.77 -1.48 -4.24
CA PRO A 82 6.20 -0.43 -5.17
C PRO A 82 5.06 0.19 -5.98
N THR A 83 3.93 -0.50 -6.08
CA THR A 83 2.66 -0.02 -6.67
C THR A 83 1.80 0.77 -5.67
N GLY A 84 2.34 1.06 -4.47
CA GLY A 84 1.65 1.76 -3.38
C GLY A 84 0.61 0.93 -2.64
N GLU A 85 0.49 -0.36 -2.93
CA GLU A 85 -0.37 -1.27 -2.18
C GLU A 85 0.16 -1.48 -0.77
N ILE A 86 -0.69 -1.24 0.21
CA ILE A 86 -0.41 -1.47 1.63
C ILE A 86 -0.91 -2.87 1.96
N ASN A 87 0.01 -3.80 2.15
CA ASN A 87 -0.27 -5.18 2.55
C ASN A 87 -0.18 -5.30 4.06
N GLY A 88 -1.30 -5.61 4.71
CA GLY A 88 -1.34 -5.97 6.12
C GLY A 88 -1.07 -7.46 6.30
N ILE A 89 -0.12 -7.79 7.17
CA ILE A 89 0.17 -9.15 7.62
C ILE A 89 -0.52 -9.33 8.97
N PHE A 90 -1.39 -10.34 9.05
CA PHE A 90 -2.21 -10.61 10.22
C PHE A 90 -1.62 -11.74 11.06
N THR A 91 -1.95 -11.76 12.36
CA THR A 91 -1.49 -12.79 13.30
C THR A 91 -1.97 -14.21 12.96
N ASN A 92 -2.95 -14.34 12.06
CA ASN A 92 -3.43 -15.63 11.54
C ASN A 92 -2.64 -16.11 10.31
N GLY A 93 -1.53 -15.45 9.96
CA GLY A 93 -0.66 -15.81 8.84
C GLY A 93 -1.17 -15.35 7.46
N MET A 94 -2.31 -14.68 7.41
CA MET A 94 -2.86 -14.13 6.17
C MET A 94 -2.23 -12.78 5.85
N SER A 95 -2.01 -12.53 4.56
CA SER A 95 -1.70 -11.21 4.04
C SER A 95 -2.87 -10.70 3.23
N LYS A 96 -3.27 -9.44 3.44
CA LYS A 96 -4.35 -8.80 2.69
C LYS A 96 -4.00 -7.34 2.39
N VAL A 97 -4.33 -6.88 1.19
CA VAL A 97 -4.27 -5.46 0.85
C VAL A 97 -5.29 -4.70 1.69
N ILE A 98 -4.82 -3.80 2.54
CA ILE A 98 -5.65 -2.97 3.43
C ILE A 98 -5.88 -1.56 2.86
N GLY A 99 -5.07 -1.13 1.89
CA GLY A 99 -5.22 0.17 1.25
C GLY A 99 -4.22 0.36 0.11
N GLN A 100 -4.31 1.49 -0.56
CA GLN A 100 -3.38 1.86 -1.63
C GLN A 100 -3.11 3.36 -1.61
N ILE A 101 -1.84 3.72 -1.78
CA ILE A 101 -1.39 5.12 -1.87
C ILE A 101 -1.63 5.60 -3.30
N ALA A 102 -2.30 6.74 -3.42
CA ALA A 102 -2.46 7.44 -4.69
C ALA A 102 -1.40 8.53 -4.83
N LEU A 103 -0.93 8.75 -6.06
CA LEU A 103 -0.04 9.85 -6.41
C LEU A 103 -0.77 10.83 -7.31
N ALA A 104 -0.37 12.10 -7.26
CA ALA A 104 -0.88 13.14 -8.14
C ALA A 104 0.28 13.79 -8.89
N VAL A 105 0.12 13.94 -10.20
CA VAL A 105 1.02 14.72 -11.04
C VAL A 105 0.30 15.94 -11.58
N PHE A 106 1.01 17.05 -11.70
CA PHE A 106 0.48 18.30 -12.25
C PHE A 106 1.14 18.57 -13.58
N LYS A 107 0.39 19.17 -14.53
CA LYS A 107 0.92 19.54 -15.85
C LYS A 107 2.06 20.55 -15.73
N ASN A 108 1.97 21.46 -14.76
CA ASN A 108 3.00 22.45 -14.48
C ASN A 108 3.37 22.47 -12.99
N PRO A 109 4.37 21.68 -12.56
CA PRO A 109 4.81 21.65 -11.16
C PRO A 109 5.33 23.00 -10.64
N ALA A 110 5.95 23.83 -11.50
CA ALA A 110 6.46 25.14 -11.11
C ALA A 110 5.34 26.17 -10.85
N GLY A 111 4.13 25.88 -11.33
CA GLY A 111 2.94 26.69 -11.03
C GLY A 111 2.33 26.39 -9.66
N LEU A 112 2.79 25.36 -8.94
CA LEU A 112 2.32 25.07 -7.59
C LEU A 112 2.79 26.14 -6.61
N GLU A 113 1.90 26.56 -5.73
CA GLU A 113 2.26 27.50 -4.66
C GLU A 113 2.80 26.72 -3.48
N LYS A 114 4.01 27.06 -3.03
CA LYS A 114 4.57 26.47 -1.81
C LYS A 114 3.84 27.05 -0.61
N THR A 115 3.22 26.18 0.18
CA THR A 115 2.54 26.57 1.42
C THR A 115 3.52 26.42 2.59
N ALA A 116 3.26 25.50 3.52
CA ALA A 116 4.12 25.27 4.69
C ALA A 116 5.04 24.06 4.47
N GLU A 117 6.26 24.14 5.02
CA GLU A 117 7.26 23.06 4.98
C GLU A 117 7.53 22.54 3.56
N ASN A 118 7.11 21.30 3.29
CA ASN A 118 7.24 20.59 2.02
C ASN A 118 5.88 20.40 1.31
N MET A 119 4.83 21.10 1.75
CA MET A 119 3.50 21.03 1.16
C MET A 119 3.33 22.08 0.06
N PHE A 120 2.60 21.68 -0.98
CA PHE A 120 2.29 22.49 -2.13
C PHE A 120 0.77 22.54 -2.34
N GLN A 121 0.28 23.71 -2.75
CA GLN A 121 -1.12 23.95 -3.06
C GLN A 121 -1.32 24.16 -4.57
N VAL A 122 -2.43 23.62 -5.07
CA VAL A 122 -2.85 23.78 -6.47
C VAL A 122 -3.22 25.23 -6.76
N THR A 123 -2.78 25.74 -7.91
CA THR A 123 -3.12 27.07 -8.40
C THR A 123 -3.70 26.98 -9.81
N PRO A 124 -4.32 28.06 -10.33
CA PRO A 124 -4.74 28.10 -11.73
C PRO A 124 -3.59 27.88 -12.73
N ASN A 125 -2.35 28.20 -12.35
CA ASN A 125 -1.17 28.04 -13.21
C ASN A 125 -0.57 26.62 -13.18
N SER A 126 -0.84 25.82 -12.14
CA SER A 126 -0.38 24.42 -12.08
C SER A 126 -1.29 23.48 -12.90
N GLY A 127 -2.56 23.86 -13.08
CA GLY A 127 -3.62 23.02 -13.58
C GLY A 127 -4.13 22.02 -12.54
N ASP A 128 -5.14 21.23 -12.93
CA ASP A 128 -5.76 20.24 -12.06
C ASP A 128 -4.84 19.03 -11.77
N PRO A 129 -4.96 18.43 -10.57
CA PRO A 129 -4.21 17.22 -10.22
C PRO A 129 -4.65 16.02 -11.06
N ILE A 130 -3.70 15.35 -11.71
CA ILE A 130 -3.90 14.08 -12.38
C ILE A 130 -3.55 12.98 -11.37
N VAL A 131 -4.57 12.40 -10.74
CA VAL A 131 -4.41 11.35 -9.74
C VAL A 131 -4.29 9.99 -10.42
N GLY A 132 -3.33 9.18 -9.98
CA GLY A 132 -3.07 7.85 -10.51
C GLY A 132 -2.42 6.92 -9.49
N LEU A 133 -2.27 5.67 -9.91
CA LEU A 133 -1.56 4.65 -9.14
C LEU A 133 -0.04 4.81 -9.37
N PRO A 134 0.79 4.60 -8.34
CA PRO A 134 2.24 4.51 -8.51
C PRO A 134 2.65 3.48 -9.56
N GLY A 135 3.60 3.83 -10.42
CA GLY A 135 4.10 2.97 -11.49
C GLY A 135 3.16 2.83 -12.70
N SER A 136 2.01 3.51 -12.72
CA SER A 136 1.07 3.53 -13.84
C SER A 136 0.96 4.91 -14.46
N SER A 137 0.56 4.98 -15.73
CA SER A 137 0.20 6.24 -16.42
C SER A 137 1.28 7.33 -16.41
N GLY A 138 2.56 6.92 -16.43
CA GLY A 138 3.72 7.84 -16.41
C GLY A 138 4.10 8.36 -15.02
N LEU A 139 3.44 7.89 -13.96
CA LEU A 139 3.85 8.14 -12.58
C LEU A 139 4.97 7.19 -12.17
N GLY A 140 5.92 7.69 -11.38
CA GLY A 140 7.01 6.89 -10.83
C GLY A 140 6.53 5.77 -9.90
N ALA A 141 7.37 4.75 -9.71
CA ALA A 141 7.13 3.72 -8.69
C ALA A 141 7.53 4.24 -7.30
N LEU A 142 6.92 3.68 -6.26
CA LEU A 142 7.30 3.96 -4.88
C LEU A 142 8.45 3.06 -4.43
N ASN A 143 9.42 3.64 -3.71
CA ASN A 143 10.46 2.89 -3.02
C ASN A 143 10.15 2.92 -1.52
N SER A 144 9.65 1.80 -1.00
CA SER A 144 9.31 1.65 0.41
C SER A 144 10.57 1.61 1.27
N GLY A 145 10.52 2.23 2.46
CA GLY A 145 11.62 2.25 3.42
C GLY A 145 12.80 3.16 3.05
N THR A 146 12.67 3.97 2.00
CA THR A 146 13.69 4.95 1.57
C THR A 146 13.23 6.38 1.79
N LEU A 147 14.17 7.28 2.04
CA LEU A 147 13.92 8.72 2.16
C LEU A 147 14.61 9.46 1.00
N GLU A 148 13.87 10.28 0.27
CA GLU A 148 14.45 11.13 -0.77
C GLU A 148 15.27 12.27 -0.15
N MET A 149 16.53 12.40 -0.59
CA MET A 149 17.42 13.46 -0.15
C MET A 149 17.20 14.74 -0.97
N SER A 150 17.56 15.88 -0.38
CA SER A 150 17.52 17.17 -1.08
C SER A 150 18.40 17.14 -2.32
N ASN A 151 17.93 17.77 -3.39
CA ASN A 151 18.68 17.95 -4.64
C ASN A 151 19.69 19.11 -4.60
N VAL A 152 20.00 19.65 -3.41
CA VAL A 152 20.79 20.87 -3.24
C VAL A 152 22.27 20.53 -3.09
N ASP A 153 23.12 21.16 -3.91
CA ASP A 153 24.58 21.09 -3.78
C ASP A 153 25.11 22.27 -2.96
N ILE A 154 25.53 21.94 -1.74
CA ILE A 154 26.02 22.91 -0.76
C ILE A 154 27.19 23.75 -1.29
N SER A 155 28.09 23.17 -2.10
CA SER A 155 29.27 23.89 -2.61
C SER A 155 28.87 24.99 -3.58
N ARG A 156 27.90 24.70 -4.44
CA ARG A 156 27.35 25.65 -5.40
C ARG A 156 26.57 26.76 -4.69
N GLU A 157 25.71 26.39 -3.74
CA GLU A 157 24.94 27.37 -2.96
C GLU A 157 25.86 28.33 -2.17
N PHE A 158 26.96 27.84 -1.61
CA PHE A 158 27.95 28.71 -0.96
C PHE A 158 28.65 29.65 -1.94
N ALA A 159 29.03 29.19 -3.13
CA ALA A 159 29.63 30.05 -4.14
C ALA A 159 28.66 31.15 -4.60
N GLU A 160 27.38 30.81 -4.77
CA GLU A 160 26.32 31.75 -5.12
C GLU A 160 26.05 32.76 -4.00
N MET A 161 26.05 32.33 -2.74
CA MET A 161 26.00 33.21 -1.57
C MET A 161 27.18 34.19 -1.52
N ILE A 162 28.40 33.72 -1.76
CA ILE A 162 29.60 34.58 -1.77
C ILE A 162 29.53 35.58 -2.93
N SER A 163 29.05 35.16 -4.10
CA SER A 163 28.87 36.02 -5.27
C SER A 163 27.85 37.13 -4.98
N THR A 164 26.68 36.77 -4.44
CA THR A 164 25.63 37.74 -4.07
C THR A 164 26.11 38.70 -2.97
N GLN A 165 26.85 38.22 -1.97
CA GLN A 165 27.46 39.07 -0.94
C GLN A 165 28.50 40.05 -1.52
N ARG A 166 29.37 39.59 -2.42
CA ARG A 166 30.34 40.46 -3.10
C ARG A 166 29.65 41.49 -3.98
N GLY A 167 28.57 41.11 -4.67
CA GLY A 167 27.72 42.03 -5.43
C GLY A 167 27.11 43.11 -4.53
N PHE A 168 26.57 42.74 -3.36
CA PHE A 168 26.05 43.68 -2.39
C PHE A 168 27.12 44.64 -1.84
N GLN A 169 28.33 44.13 -1.53
CA GLN A 169 29.45 44.95 -1.09
C GLN A 169 29.93 45.92 -2.17
N ALA A 170 30.01 45.46 -3.42
CA ALA A 170 30.37 46.30 -4.56
C ALA A 170 29.34 47.43 -4.75
N ASN A 171 28.04 47.09 -4.73
CA ASN A 171 26.96 48.07 -4.82
C ASN A 171 27.00 49.09 -3.67
N SER A 172 27.29 48.63 -2.45
CA SER A 172 27.42 49.52 -1.29
C SER A 172 28.59 50.49 -1.42
N ARG A 173 29.75 50.03 -1.92
CA ARG A 173 30.91 50.90 -2.17
C ARG A 173 30.63 51.93 -3.24
N ILE A 174 29.94 51.56 -4.33
CA ILE A 174 29.53 52.49 -5.39
C ILE A 174 28.69 53.63 -4.80
N ILE A 175 27.74 53.30 -3.91
CA ILE A 175 26.90 54.30 -3.22
C ILE A 175 27.77 55.24 -2.38
N THR A 176 28.63 54.71 -1.51
CA THR A 176 29.51 55.54 -0.65
C THR A 176 30.40 56.47 -1.47
N THR A 177 31.04 55.96 -2.52
CA THR A 177 31.88 56.79 -3.40
C THR A 177 31.06 57.85 -4.13
N SER A 178 29.81 57.56 -4.47
CA SER A 178 28.92 58.53 -5.10
C SER A 178 28.52 59.62 -4.10
N ASP A 179 28.24 59.26 -2.85
CA ASP A 179 27.93 60.21 -1.78
C ASP A 179 29.12 61.13 -1.45
N GLU A 180 30.34 60.58 -1.40
CA GLU A 180 31.58 61.34 -1.20
C GLU A 180 31.79 62.37 -2.33
N MET A 181 31.61 61.97 -3.60
CA MET A 181 31.71 62.89 -4.73
C MET A 181 30.64 63.99 -4.70
N LEU A 182 29.40 63.66 -4.31
CA LEU A 182 28.33 64.64 -4.15
C LEU A 182 28.66 65.67 -3.06
N GLN A 183 29.24 65.21 -1.95
CA GLN A 183 29.64 66.08 -0.85
C GLN A 183 30.80 67.02 -1.25
N GLU A 184 31.77 66.54 -2.02
CA GLU A 184 32.85 67.36 -2.56
C GLU A 184 32.33 68.42 -3.55
N LEU A 185 31.38 68.06 -4.42
CA LEU A 185 30.68 68.98 -5.32
C LEU A 185 29.95 70.11 -4.58
N VAL A 186 29.26 69.80 -3.47
CA VAL A 186 28.58 70.79 -2.63
C VAL A 186 29.58 71.76 -2.00
N ASN A 187 30.73 71.25 -1.57
CA ASN A 187 31.79 72.06 -0.97
C ASN A 187 32.50 72.97 -1.99
N LEU A 188 32.52 72.60 -3.27
CA LEU A 188 33.12 73.39 -4.36
C LEU A 188 32.26 74.59 -4.81
N LYS A 189 30.99 74.65 -4.40
CA LYS A 189 30.07 75.75 -4.70
C LYS A 189 30.23 76.97 -3.77
N ARG A 190 31.15 76.92 -2.79
CA ARG A 190 31.49 78.06 -1.91
C ARG A 190 32.61 78.92 -2.46
#